data_AF-A0A6C0DZY6-F1
#
_entry.id   AF-A0A6C0DZY6-F1
#
_cell.length_a   1.000
_cell.length_b   1.000
_cell.length_c   1.000
_cell.angle_alpha   90.00
_cell.angle_beta   90.00
_cell.angle_gamma   90.00
#
_symmetry.space_group_name_H-M   'P 1'
#
loop_
_entity.id
_entity.type
_entity.pdbx_description
1 polymer ?
#
loop_
_entity_poly.entity_id
_entity_poly.type
_entity_poly.pdbx_seq_one_letter_code
_entity_poly.pdbx_strand_id
1 'polypeptide(L)'
;MSSKRKIDEIDAIEYDAMSDTEQNFDKVDEIENIISDKIEDGETKYQIKWIGSKKLTWIKESDFIQTEILEEYKEYKKLMKDPSVLRKAYIYLRTSKRNGGNEVSLGDQERHCKKYASDNNINIVGIYIDNGASARKMANQFALNHIVNNLLKEGQMIICYDVSRFSRNLANAVNVLEDIRINKKSSVHSVSENLSWDEIPSNRHNFTQILTTAQLHSDTISAKVKSAIQYKRLRGDYIGKAPFGYEKKTLEIEGALVKKLVKSIDEQTIIDKIYNTTIDIIAENFDNYVDINDDEENRPRKALTYQQYKTIADITNTQHRNRDGKLFTAYTIKQIVNKFNLF
;
A
#
# COMPACT_ATOMS: atom_id res chain seq x y z
N MET A 1 41.07 52.33 35.61
CA MET A 1 41.95 52.22 34.41
C MET A 1 41.04 52.02 33.22
N SER A 2 40.76 53.08 32.44
CA SER A 2 41.41 53.35 31.15
C SER A 2 41.18 52.20 30.16
N SER A 3 40.64 52.33 28.94
CA SER A 3 40.35 53.46 28.04
C SER A 3 39.60 52.80 26.85
N LYS A 4 38.37 53.20 26.50
CA LYS A 4 38.02 54.27 25.53
C LYS A 4 37.88 53.75 24.08
N ARG A 5 36.80 54.24 23.44
CA ARG A 5 36.47 54.35 21.99
C ARG A 5 35.63 53.21 21.42
N LYS A 6 34.51 53.41 20.71
CA LYS A 6 33.82 54.58 20.07
C LYS A 6 32.37 54.08 19.81
N ILE A 7 31.28 54.73 20.26
CA ILE A 7 30.60 55.93 19.73
C ILE A 7 30.47 55.91 18.20
N ASP A 8 29.24 55.64 17.75
CA ASP A 8 28.37 56.49 16.93
C ASP A 8 26.93 56.00 17.29
N GLU A 9 26.15 56.61 18.22
CA GLU A 9 25.36 57.86 18.11
C GLU A 9 24.61 57.92 16.76
N ILE A 10 23.27 57.99 16.67
CA ILE A 10 22.35 59.08 17.09
C ILE A 10 20.91 58.50 16.95
N ASP A 11 20.16 58.30 18.04
CA ASP A 11 19.16 59.18 18.70
C ASP A 11 17.72 58.96 18.18
N ALA A 12 16.82 58.45 19.04
CA ALA A 12 15.87 59.19 19.89
C ALA A 12 14.66 59.66 19.05
N ILE A 13 13.41 59.38 19.42
CA ILE A 13 12.62 59.94 20.53
C ILE A 13 11.37 59.03 20.63
N GLU A 14 11.12 58.37 21.75
CA GLU A 14 10.30 58.84 22.87
C GLU A 14 8.83 59.12 22.53
N TYR A 15 7.98 58.67 23.45
CA TYR A 15 6.55 58.91 23.53
C TYR A 15 6.21 60.37 23.21
N ASP A 16 5.26 60.57 22.29
CA ASP A 16 4.38 61.73 22.40
C ASP A 16 2.93 61.29 22.20
N ALA A 17 2.14 61.50 23.24
CA ALA A 17 0.71 61.31 23.24
C ALA A 17 0.06 62.61 22.76
N MET A 18 -0.90 62.46 21.86
CA MET A 18 -2.00 63.42 21.64
C MET A 18 -1.58 64.82 21.15
N SER A 19 -1.50 64.97 19.83
CA SER A 19 -2.39 65.89 19.10
C SER A 19 -2.05 65.84 17.61
N ASP A 20 -2.93 65.24 16.82
CA ASP A 20 -3.22 65.73 15.47
C ASP A 20 -4.60 65.15 15.10
N THR A 21 -5.60 65.91 15.50
CA THR A 21 -6.95 65.85 14.95
C THR A 21 -6.90 66.13 13.46
N GLU A 22 -7.73 65.36 12.73
CA GLU A 22 -8.16 65.57 11.34
C GLU A 22 -7.20 65.11 10.24
N GLN A 23 -7.38 63.85 9.81
CA GLN A 23 -7.44 63.53 8.37
C GLN A 23 -8.11 62.18 8.08
N ASN A 24 -9.23 62.25 7.36
CA ASN A 24 -9.97 61.22 6.61
C ASN A 24 -10.73 60.12 7.38
N PHE A 25 -11.82 60.54 8.04
CA PHE A 25 -13.08 59.79 7.96
C PHE A 25 -13.66 59.99 6.55
N ASP A 26 -13.40 59.05 5.63
CA ASP A 26 -14.21 58.73 4.43
C ASP A 26 -13.45 57.83 3.44
N LYS A 27 -12.95 56.69 3.92
CA LYS A 27 -12.81 55.52 3.06
C LYS A 27 -13.57 54.40 3.74
N VAL A 28 -14.71 54.05 3.17
CA VAL A 28 -15.33 52.75 3.42
C VAL A 28 -14.28 51.73 2.97
N ASP A 29 -13.54 51.15 3.92
CA ASP A 29 -12.59 50.09 3.61
C ASP A 29 -13.43 48.93 3.05
N GLU A 30 -13.40 48.75 1.74
CA GLU A 30 -14.16 47.68 1.09
C GLU A 30 -13.50 46.33 1.38
N ILE A 31 -14.34 45.33 1.67
CA ILE A 31 -13.88 43.96 1.92
C ILE A 31 -13.54 43.31 0.58
N GLU A 32 -12.31 42.82 0.43
CA GLU A 32 -11.91 42.02 -0.72
C GLU A 32 -12.40 40.58 -0.58
N ASN A 33 -12.19 39.99 0.62
CA ASN A 33 -12.63 38.62 0.90
C ASN A 33 -12.65 38.31 2.41
N ILE A 34 -13.48 37.33 2.80
CA ILE A 34 -13.45 36.69 4.10
C ILE A 34 -12.62 35.41 4.00
N ILE A 35 -11.53 35.33 4.77
CA ILE A 35 -10.56 34.22 4.71
C ILE A 35 -10.94 33.06 5.63
N SER A 36 -11.39 33.37 6.84
CA SER A 36 -11.73 32.36 7.85
C SER A 36 -12.62 32.93 8.96
N ASP A 37 -13.23 32.05 9.76
CA ASP A 37 -14.05 32.37 10.91
C ASP A 37 -13.60 31.57 12.14
N LYS A 38 -13.77 32.16 13.34
CA LYS A 38 -13.57 31.48 14.62
C LYS A 38 -14.62 31.94 15.63
N ILE A 39 -14.88 31.09 16.63
CA ILE A 39 -15.68 31.47 17.80
C ILE A 39 -14.70 31.82 18.92
N GLU A 40 -14.81 33.02 19.47
CA GLU A 40 -13.98 33.52 20.55
C GLU A 40 -14.91 34.24 21.55
N ASP A 41 -14.88 33.82 22.82
CA ASP A 41 -15.73 34.34 23.90
C ASP A 41 -17.24 34.30 23.61
N GLY A 42 -17.69 33.30 22.84
CA GLY A 42 -19.10 33.14 22.47
C GLY A 42 -19.55 34.02 21.29
N GLU A 43 -18.66 34.85 20.74
CA GLU A 43 -18.90 35.65 19.55
C GLU A 43 -18.15 35.11 18.34
N THR A 44 -18.78 35.14 17.17
CA THR A 44 -18.14 34.76 15.90
C THR A 44 -17.31 35.94 15.38
N LYS A 45 -16.02 35.71 15.14
CA LYS A 45 -15.12 36.66 14.49
C LYS A 45 -14.72 36.15 13.11
N TYR A 46 -14.56 37.08 12.18
CA TYR A 46 -14.22 36.81 10.78
C TYR A 46 -12.90 37.48 10.43
N GLN A 47 -12.03 36.77 9.73
CA GLN A 47 -10.75 37.26 9.25
C GLN A 47 -10.92 37.87 7.86
N ILE A 48 -10.64 39.16 7.75
CA ILE A 48 -10.92 39.97 6.56
C ILE A 48 -9.63 40.33 5.85
N LYS A 49 -9.69 40.24 4.52
CA LYS A 49 -8.74 40.87 3.62
C LYS A 49 -9.41 42.11 3.02
N TRP A 50 -8.82 43.29 3.24
CA TRP A 50 -9.33 44.56 2.69
C TRP A 50 -8.69 44.86 1.35
N ILE A 51 -9.43 45.54 0.48
CA ILE A 51 -8.93 45.94 -0.83
C ILE A 51 -7.68 46.83 -0.66
N GLY A 52 -6.57 46.43 -1.27
CA GLY A 52 -5.31 47.17 -1.23
C GLY A 52 -4.49 47.03 0.07
N SER A 53 -4.99 46.29 1.08
CA SER A 53 -4.25 46.02 2.31
C SER A 53 -3.55 44.66 2.27
N LYS A 54 -2.30 44.61 2.75
CA LYS A 54 -1.58 43.35 3.00
C LYS A 54 -1.87 42.75 4.38
N LYS A 55 -2.53 43.50 5.26
CA LYS A 55 -2.80 43.08 6.65
C LYS A 55 -4.20 42.48 6.74
N LEU A 56 -4.28 41.28 7.31
CA LEU A 56 -5.53 40.63 7.66
C LEU A 56 -5.98 41.11 9.04
N THR A 57 -7.27 41.41 9.21
CA THR A 57 -7.83 41.82 10.50
C THR A 57 -9.00 40.94 10.89
N TRP A 58 -9.22 40.79 12.19
CA TRP A 58 -10.40 40.11 12.72
C TRP A 58 -11.45 41.15 13.08
N ILE A 59 -12.66 40.98 12.59
CA ILE A 59 -13.80 41.82 12.94
C ILE A 59 -14.95 40.96 13.46
N LYS A 60 -15.84 41.56 14.28
CA LYS A 60 -17.04 40.88 14.73
C LYS A 60 -18.12 40.94 13.66
N GLU A 61 -19.10 40.06 13.78
CA GLU A 61 -20.30 40.11 12.94
C GLU A 61 -21.00 41.48 12.96
N SER A 62 -21.09 42.11 14.13
CA SER A 62 -21.69 43.45 14.32
C SER A 62 -20.96 44.56 13.56
N ASP A 63 -19.70 44.34 13.21
CA ASP A 63 -18.81 45.36 12.64
C ASP A 63 -18.77 45.27 11.11
N PHE A 64 -19.54 44.36 10.50
CA PHE A 64 -19.65 44.26 9.05
C PHE A 64 -20.50 45.41 8.50
N ILE A 65 -19.88 46.21 7.65
CA ILE A 65 -20.55 47.27 6.89
C ILE A 65 -21.19 46.70 5.60
N GLN A 66 -20.56 45.68 5.00
CA GLN A 66 -21.03 45.00 3.78
C GLN A 66 -21.67 43.65 4.15
N THR A 67 -22.96 43.66 4.42
CA THR A 67 -23.72 42.49 4.89
C THR A 67 -23.87 41.41 3.81
N GLU A 68 -23.86 41.78 2.53
CA GLU A 68 -24.02 40.85 1.39
C GLU A 68 -22.86 39.84 1.33
N ILE A 69 -21.61 40.32 1.44
CA ILE A 69 -20.41 39.46 1.47
C ILE A 69 -20.43 38.48 2.66
N LEU A 70 -20.93 38.93 3.81
CA LEU A 70 -21.05 38.09 4.99
C LEU A 70 -22.13 37.02 4.81
N GLU A 71 -23.27 37.38 4.21
CA GLU A 71 -24.34 36.43 3.87
C GLU A 71 -23.87 35.40 2.85
N GLU A 72 -23.18 35.82 1.78
CA GLU A 72 -22.57 34.93 0.79
C GLU A 72 -21.58 33.94 1.44
N TYR A 73 -20.73 34.43 2.35
CA TYR A 73 -19.79 33.59 3.08
C TYR A 73 -20.49 32.59 4.01
N LYS A 74 -21.55 33.00 4.70
CA LYS A 74 -22.35 32.11 5.55
C LYS A 74 -23.09 31.06 4.72
N GLU A 75 -23.62 31.44 3.56
CA GLU A 75 -24.27 30.52 2.62
C GLU A 75 -23.26 29.52 2.06
N TYR A 76 -22.06 29.98 1.67
CA TYR A 76 -20.93 29.11 1.31
C TYR A 76 -20.57 28.12 2.43
N LYS A 77 -20.46 28.57 3.69
CA LYS A 77 -20.18 27.71 4.85
C LYS A 77 -21.31 26.71 5.12
N LYS A 78 -22.56 27.09 4.86
CA LYS A 78 -23.74 26.23 4.99
C LYS A 78 -23.74 25.14 3.92
N LEU A 79 -23.43 25.50 2.66
CA LEU A 79 -23.26 24.56 1.54
C LEU A 79 -22.07 23.61 1.79
N MET A 80 -20.96 24.10 2.32
CA MET A 80 -19.79 23.29 2.69
C MET A 80 -20.07 22.31 3.84
N LYS A 81 -21.11 22.54 4.65
CA LYS A 81 -21.58 21.60 5.67
C LYS A 81 -22.56 20.56 5.13
N ASP A 82 -23.08 20.74 3.92
CA ASP A 82 -23.96 19.78 3.27
C ASP A 82 -23.13 18.63 2.67
N PRO A 83 -23.31 17.38 3.15
CA PRO A 83 -22.59 16.21 2.63
C PRO A 83 -22.89 15.90 1.14
N SER A 84 -23.91 16.51 0.54
CA SER A 84 -24.22 16.38 -0.89
C SER A 84 -23.36 17.26 -1.79
N VAL A 85 -22.78 18.33 -1.25
CA VAL A 85 -21.95 19.33 -1.97
C VAL A 85 -20.45 19.08 -1.75
N LEU A 86 -20.09 18.37 -0.68
CA LEU A 86 -18.71 17.94 -0.40
C LEU A 86 -18.25 16.86 -1.39
N ARG A 87 -17.11 17.09 -2.04
CA ARG A 87 -16.43 16.09 -2.88
C ARG A 87 -16.12 14.86 -2.04
N LYS A 88 -16.67 13.70 -2.40
CA LYS A 88 -16.48 12.45 -1.65
C LYS A 88 -15.33 11.64 -2.23
N ALA A 89 -14.49 11.10 -1.35
CA ALA A 89 -13.35 10.29 -1.75
C ALA A 89 -13.19 8.99 -0.96
N TYR A 90 -12.72 7.96 -1.65
CA TYR A 90 -12.18 6.75 -1.03
C TYR A 90 -10.65 6.81 -1.01
N ILE A 91 -10.03 6.51 0.12
CA ILE A 91 -8.57 6.37 0.19
C ILE A 91 -8.20 4.93 -0.14
N TYR A 92 -7.25 4.77 -1.06
CA TYR A 92 -6.66 3.49 -1.40
C TYR A 92 -5.20 3.43 -0.94
N LEU A 93 -4.88 2.43 -0.11
CA LEU A 93 -3.56 2.19 0.44
C LEU A 93 -3.05 0.81 0.02
N ARG A 94 -1.74 0.70 -0.22
CA ARG A 94 -1.13 -0.57 -0.62
C ARG A 94 0.28 -0.73 -0.05
N THR A 95 0.64 -1.98 0.27
CA THR A 95 2.04 -2.37 0.51
C THR A 95 2.44 -3.48 -0.44
N SER A 96 3.71 -3.53 -0.83
CA SER A 96 4.27 -4.72 -1.46
C SER A 96 5.15 -5.49 -0.48
N LYS A 97 4.88 -6.79 -0.31
CA LYS A 97 5.73 -7.70 0.50
C LYS A 97 7.18 -7.79 0.00
N ARG A 98 7.48 -7.32 -1.23
CA ARG A 98 8.79 -7.49 -1.89
C ARG A 98 9.82 -6.40 -1.56
N ASN A 99 9.42 -5.24 -1.05
CA ASN A 99 10.30 -4.05 -1.02
C ASN A 99 10.99 -3.75 0.32
N GLY A 100 11.02 -4.70 1.26
CA GLY A 100 12.02 -4.74 2.34
C GLY A 100 12.32 -3.41 3.05
N GLY A 101 11.30 -2.71 3.54
CA GLY A 101 11.47 -1.54 4.42
C GLY A 101 11.61 -0.17 3.75
N ASN A 102 11.79 -0.10 2.42
CA ASN A 102 11.95 1.18 1.71
C ASN A 102 10.63 1.79 1.18
N GLU A 103 9.48 1.18 1.48
CA GLU A 103 8.17 1.75 1.12
C GLU A 103 7.62 2.56 2.29
N VAL A 104 7.01 3.71 1.97
CA VAL A 104 6.23 4.51 2.91
C VAL A 104 5.20 3.63 3.61
N SER A 105 5.17 3.68 4.94
CA SER A 105 4.29 2.83 5.75
C SER A 105 2.81 3.10 5.44
N LEU A 106 1.93 2.14 5.72
CA LEU A 106 0.48 2.36 5.53
C LEU A 106 -0.02 3.55 6.35
N GLY A 107 0.48 3.72 7.58
CA GLY A 107 0.11 4.83 8.45
C GLY A 107 0.56 6.18 7.90
N ASP A 108 1.76 6.25 7.33
CA ASP A 108 2.23 7.46 6.65
C ASP A 108 1.40 7.76 5.40
N GLN A 109 1.15 6.76 4.56
CA GLN A 109 0.30 6.91 3.36
C GLN A 109 -1.09 7.45 3.75
N GLU A 110 -1.71 6.85 4.77
CA GLU A 110 -3.02 7.29 5.28
C GLU A 110 -2.98 8.73 5.77
N ARG A 111 -1.96 9.10 6.54
CA ARG A 111 -1.78 10.48 7.05
C ARG A 111 -1.68 11.48 5.91
N HIS A 112 -0.87 11.19 4.88
CA HIS A 112 -0.71 12.07 3.72
C HIS A 112 -2.01 12.21 2.92
N CYS A 113 -2.73 11.11 2.68
CA CYS A 113 -4.03 11.15 2.00
C CYS A 113 -5.09 11.92 2.80
N LYS A 114 -5.15 11.72 4.13
CA LYS A 114 -6.05 12.48 5.01
C LYS A 114 -5.75 13.97 5.00
N LYS A 115 -4.47 14.33 5.06
CA LYS A 115 -4.05 15.73 4.97
C LYS A 115 -4.44 16.35 3.63
N TYR A 116 -4.14 15.68 2.52
CA TYR A 116 -4.53 16.13 1.19
C TYR A 116 -6.05 16.33 1.07
N ALA A 117 -6.85 15.40 1.60
CA ALA A 117 -8.30 15.52 1.58
C ALA A 117 -8.79 16.73 2.40
N SER A 118 -8.23 16.93 3.60
CA SER A 118 -8.55 18.08 4.45
C SER A 118 -8.19 19.40 3.79
N ASP A 119 -7.00 19.50 3.21
CA ASP A 119 -6.49 20.71 2.57
C ASP A 119 -7.31 21.08 1.30
N ASN A 120 -8.05 20.12 0.73
CA ASN A 120 -8.86 20.30 -0.48
C ASN A 120 -10.38 20.23 -0.26
N ASN A 121 -10.86 20.28 1.00
CA ASN A 121 -12.29 20.16 1.34
C ASN A 121 -12.94 18.90 0.74
N ILE A 122 -12.26 17.75 0.88
CA ILE A 122 -12.71 16.46 0.40
C ILE A 122 -13.15 15.61 1.61
N ASN A 123 -14.37 15.10 1.56
CA ASN A 123 -14.91 14.21 2.58
C ASN A 123 -14.50 12.76 2.31
N ILE A 124 -13.78 12.14 3.25
CA ILE A 124 -13.35 10.74 3.12
C ILE A 124 -14.48 9.82 3.57
N VAL A 125 -14.99 9.00 2.65
CA VAL A 125 -16.10 8.06 2.91
C VAL A 125 -15.64 6.65 3.23
N GLY A 126 -14.37 6.31 2.98
CA GLY A 126 -13.81 5.01 3.35
C GLY A 126 -12.32 4.90 3.04
N ILE A 127 -11.65 3.97 3.72
CA ILE A 127 -10.22 3.66 3.56
C ILE A 127 -10.09 2.16 3.28
N TYR A 128 -9.39 1.83 2.20
CA TYR A 128 -9.29 0.47 1.67
C TYR A 128 -7.83 0.09 1.48
N ILE A 129 -7.47 -1.11 1.91
CA ILE A 129 -6.08 -1.54 2.02
C ILE A 129 -5.86 -2.87 1.31
N ASP A 130 -4.91 -2.91 0.39
CA ASP A 130 -4.37 -4.17 -0.16
C ASP A 130 -2.99 -4.46 0.46
N ASN A 131 -2.97 -5.32 1.50
CA ASN A 131 -1.75 -5.67 2.22
C ASN A 131 -1.00 -6.84 1.55
N GLY A 132 0.20 -6.56 1.04
CA GLY A 132 1.06 -7.59 0.46
C GLY A 132 0.62 -8.10 -0.93
N ALA A 133 -0.27 -7.38 -1.60
CA ALA A 133 -0.66 -7.66 -2.97
C ALA A 133 0.48 -7.30 -3.94
N SER A 134 0.82 -8.24 -4.83
CA SER A 134 1.72 -7.96 -5.95
C SER A 134 0.99 -7.10 -6.98
N ALA A 135 1.43 -5.85 -7.17
CA ALA A 135 0.90 -4.93 -8.17
C ALA A 135 1.09 -5.37 -9.64
N ARG A 136 1.61 -6.58 -9.89
CA ARG A 136 1.74 -7.18 -11.22
C ARG A 136 0.46 -7.85 -11.70
N LYS A 137 -0.45 -8.22 -10.80
CA LYS A 137 -1.79 -8.74 -11.12
C LYS A 137 -2.84 -7.87 -10.44
N MET A 138 -3.55 -7.04 -11.22
CA MET A 138 -4.66 -6.24 -10.68
C MET A 138 -5.78 -7.10 -10.07
N ALA A 139 -5.91 -8.37 -10.49
CA ALA A 139 -6.79 -9.35 -9.86
C ALA A 139 -6.53 -9.54 -8.35
N ASN A 140 -5.32 -9.24 -7.87
CA ASN A 140 -4.96 -9.35 -6.46
C ASN A 140 -5.20 -8.03 -5.69
N GLN A 141 -5.66 -6.96 -6.35
CA GLN A 141 -6.02 -5.69 -5.73
C GLN A 141 -7.52 -5.69 -5.39
N PHE A 142 -7.90 -6.56 -4.44
CA PHE A 142 -9.31 -6.78 -4.10
C PHE A 142 -9.95 -5.49 -3.56
N ALA A 143 -9.20 -4.72 -2.79
CA ALA A 143 -9.69 -3.49 -2.20
C ALA A 143 -9.95 -2.41 -3.27
N LEU A 144 -9.02 -2.22 -4.22
CA LEU A 144 -9.21 -1.30 -5.34
C LEU A 144 -10.40 -1.71 -6.22
N ASN A 145 -10.46 -2.99 -6.61
CA ASN A 145 -11.55 -3.51 -7.43
C ASN A 145 -12.90 -3.39 -6.71
N HIS A 146 -12.93 -3.57 -5.39
CA HIS A 146 -14.14 -3.39 -4.61
C HIS A 146 -14.63 -1.94 -4.65
N ILE A 147 -13.74 -0.95 -4.51
CA ILE A 147 -14.07 0.47 -4.66
C ILE A 147 -14.68 0.73 -6.04
N VAL A 148 -13.95 0.40 -7.10
CA VAL A 148 -14.33 0.73 -8.49
C VAL A 148 -15.66 0.07 -8.89
N ASN A 149 -15.84 -1.20 -8.53
CA ASN A 149 -17.00 -1.96 -9.01
C ASN A 149 -18.26 -1.74 -8.18
N ASN A 150 -18.14 -1.54 -6.86
CA ASN A 150 -19.29 -1.60 -5.94
C ASN A 150 -19.60 -0.28 -5.24
N LEU A 151 -18.61 0.59 -5.05
CA LEU A 151 -18.73 1.72 -4.13
C LEU A 151 -18.66 3.09 -4.82
N LEU A 152 -17.86 3.17 -5.88
CA LEU A 152 -17.59 4.42 -6.59
C LEU A 152 -18.82 4.86 -7.39
N LYS A 153 -19.26 6.09 -7.15
CA LYS A 153 -20.39 6.74 -7.83
C LYS A 153 -19.92 7.99 -8.58
N GLU A 154 -20.77 8.47 -9.50
CA GLU A 154 -20.54 9.71 -10.25
C GLU A 154 -20.16 10.89 -9.34
N GLY A 155 -19.13 11.64 -9.77
CA GLY A 155 -18.61 12.81 -9.05
C GLY A 155 -17.74 12.48 -7.82
N GLN A 156 -17.49 11.20 -7.53
CA GLN A 156 -16.59 10.78 -6.46
C GLN A 156 -15.16 10.57 -6.97
N MET A 157 -14.24 10.35 -6.05
CA MET A 157 -12.84 10.13 -6.40
C MET A 157 -12.15 9.07 -5.54
N ILE A 158 -11.02 8.59 -6.05
CA ILE A 158 -10.11 7.71 -5.31
C ILE A 158 -8.82 8.49 -5.05
N ILE A 159 -8.34 8.48 -3.81
CA ILE A 159 -7.07 9.11 -3.42
C ILE A 159 -6.06 8.00 -3.09
N CYS A 160 -4.91 8.03 -3.73
CA CYS A 160 -3.77 7.17 -3.42
C CYS A 160 -2.54 8.02 -3.06
N TYR A 161 -1.62 7.43 -2.29
CA TYR A 161 -0.41 8.15 -1.88
C TYR A 161 0.50 8.50 -3.06
N ASP A 162 0.77 7.53 -3.93
CA ASP A 162 1.58 7.72 -5.14
C ASP A 162 0.99 6.91 -6.31
N VAL A 163 1.34 7.27 -7.55
CA VAL A 163 0.82 6.61 -8.76
C VAL A 163 1.18 5.12 -8.77
N SER A 164 2.35 4.76 -8.23
CA SER A 164 2.80 3.38 -8.15
C SER A 164 1.96 2.53 -7.19
N ARG A 165 1.24 3.14 -6.21
CA ARG A 165 0.29 2.44 -5.34
C ARG A 165 -0.93 1.99 -6.12
N PHE A 166 -1.38 2.76 -7.10
CA PHE A 166 -2.51 2.39 -7.95
C PHE A 166 -2.21 1.15 -8.83
N SER A 167 -1.09 1.14 -9.55
CA SER A 167 -0.69 -0.04 -10.35
C SER A 167 0.79 -0.02 -10.74
N ARG A 168 1.35 -1.20 -11.04
CA ARG A 168 2.69 -1.37 -11.64
C ARG A 168 2.64 -1.98 -13.05
N ASN A 169 1.45 -2.09 -13.64
CA ASN A 169 1.24 -2.53 -15.02
C ASN A 169 0.49 -1.41 -15.75
N LEU A 170 1.14 -0.76 -16.72
CA LEU A 170 0.60 0.39 -17.44
C LEU A 170 -0.71 0.05 -18.16
N ALA A 171 -0.73 -1.02 -18.97
CA ALA A 171 -1.89 -1.37 -19.78
C ALA A 171 -3.15 -1.59 -18.93
N ASN A 172 -3.02 -2.34 -17.84
CA ASN A 172 -4.14 -2.57 -16.93
C ASN A 172 -4.51 -1.30 -16.14
N ALA A 173 -3.52 -0.49 -15.74
CA ALA A 173 -3.77 0.76 -15.03
C ALA A 173 -4.61 1.71 -15.88
N VAL A 174 -4.20 1.95 -17.12
CA VAL A 174 -4.88 2.85 -18.06
C VAL A 174 -6.31 2.38 -18.31
N ASN A 175 -6.53 1.08 -18.50
CA ASN A 175 -7.88 0.55 -18.69
C ASN A 175 -8.80 0.85 -17.50
N VAL A 176 -8.33 0.63 -16.26
CA VAL A 176 -9.12 0.91 -15.06
C VAL A 176 -9.32 2.40 -14.84
N LEU A 177 -8.30 3.22 -15.12
CA LEU A 177 -8.39 4.67 -15.00
C LEU A 177 -9.38 5.26 -16.02
N GLU A 178 -9.40 4.77 -17.25
CA GLU A 178 -10.39 5.15 -18.26
C GLU A 178 -11.79 4.65 -17.90
N ASP A 179 -11.94 3.45 -17.34
CA ASP A 179 -13.24 2.97 -16.84
C ASP A 179 -13.79 3.88 -15.72
N ILE A 180 -12.94 4.24 -14.75
CA ILE A 180 -13.28 5.19 -13.68
C ILE A 180 -13.69 6.55 -14.27
N ARG A 181 -12.94 7.06 -15.25
CA ARG A 181 -13.21 8.35 -15.85
C ARG A 181 -14.50 8.36 -16.68
N ILE A 182 -14.62 7.44 -17.63
CA ILE A 182 -15.69 7.44 -18.63
C ILE A 182 -16.97 6.85 -18.06
N ASN A 183 -16.90 5.64 -17.48
CA ASN A 183 -18.09 4.90 -17.07
C ASN A 183 -18.56 5.29 -15.68
N LYS A 184 -17.64 5.59 -14.75
CA LYS A 184 -17.98 6.03 -13.40
C LYS A 184 -18.02 7.55 -13.26
N LYS A 185 -17.59 8.33 -14.27
CA LYS A 185 -17.51 9.80 -14.22
C LYS A 185 -16.87 10.29 -12.93
N SER A 186 -15.75 9.66 -12.60
CA SER A 186 -15.01 9.80 -11.35
C SER A 186 -13.54 10.05 -11.65
N SER A 187 -12.76 10.46 -10.65
CA SER A 187 -11.34 10.73 -10.82
C SER A 187 -10.46 9.94 -9.85
N VAL A 188 -9.18 9.83 -10.19
CA VAL A 188 -8.15 9.28 -9.30
C VAL A 188 -7.13 10.36 -9.00
N HIS A 189 -6.71 10.51 -7.75
CA HIS A 189 -5.76 11.52 -7.30
C HIS A 189 -4.57 10.87 -6.63
N SER A 190 -3.38 11.30 -7.02
CA SER A 190 -2.11 10.91 -6.42
C SER A 190 -1.55 12.06 -5.59
N VAL A 191 -1.34 11.82 -4.30
CA VAL A 191 -0.94 12.86 -3.33
C VAL A 191 0.51 13.28 -3.52
N SER A 192 1.43 12.32 -3.69
CA SER A 192 2.87 12.58 -3.74
C SER A 192 3.27 13.36 -4.99
N GLU A 193 2.67 13.04 -6.13
CA GLU A 193 2.92 13.75 -7.39
C GLU A 193 2.01 14.96 -7.58
N ASN A 194 0.99 15.13 -6.73
CA ASN A 194 -0.08 16.13 -6.90
C ASN A 194 -0.69 16.09 -8.31
N LEU A 195 -1.00 14.87 -8.78
CA LEU A 195 -1.54 14.60 -10.11
C LEU A 195 -2.90 13.91 -9.99
N SER A 196 -3.73 14.06 -11.00
CA SER A 196 -5.00 13.37 -11.12
C SER A 196 -5.15 12.66 -12.46
N TRP A 197 -6.03 11.66 -12.48
CA TRP A 197 -6.62 11.12 -13.69
C TRP A 197 -8.08 11.56 -13.74
N ASP A 198 -8.34 12.55 -14.57
CA ASP A 198 -9.63 13.24 -14.71
C ASP A 198 -9.85 13.65 -16.18
N GLU A 199 -10.82 14.53 -16.43
CA GLU A 199 -11.13 15.05 -17.77
C GLU A 199 -10.02 15.92 -18.38
N ILE A 200 -9.06 16.40 -17.59
CA ILE A 200 -7.99 17.29 -18.05
C ILE A 200 -6.89 16.46 -18.77
N PRO A 201 -6.66 16.67 -20.08
CA PRO A 201 -5.71 15.83 -20.83
C PRO A 201 -4.25 15.91 -20.35
N SER A 202 -3.80 17.09 -19.89
CA SER A 202 -2.44 17.26 -19.36
C SER A 202 -2.20 16.45 -18.09
N ASN A 203 -3.20 16.38 -17.20
CA ASN A 203 -3.15 15.56 -15.99
C ASN A 203 -2.98 14.08 -16.34
N ARG A 204 -3.79 13.57 -17.28
CA ARG A 204 -3.67 12.18 -17.78
C ARG A 204 -2.31 11.90 -18.43
N HIS A 205 -1.78 12.85 -19.20
CA HIS A 205 -0.45 12.71 -19.82
C HIS A 205 0.64 12.55 -18.75
N ASN A 206 0.69 13.46 -17.77
CA ASN A 206 1.67 13.42 -16.69
C ASN A 206 1.53 12.15 -15.84
N PHE A 207 0.30 11.77 -15.52
CA PHE A 207 0.01 10.53 -14.79
C PHE A 207 0.53 9.29 -15.55
N THR A 208 0.34 9.26 -16.87
CA THR A 208 0.83 8.19 -17.76
C THR A 208 2.36 8.10 -17.79
N GLN A 209 3.05 9.24 -17.79
CA GLN A 209 4.53 9.27 -17.72
C GLN A 209 5.02 8.63 -16.42
N ILE A 210 4.41 8.96 -15.28
CA ILE A 210 4.78 8.35 -13.99
C ILE A 210 4.48 6.85 -13.96
N LEU A 211 3.32 6.42 -14.50
CA LEU A 211 3.02 4.99 -14.64
C LEU A 211 4.08 4.25 -15.47
N THR A 212 4.53 4.86 -16.56
CA THR A 212 5.57 4.30 -17.44
C THR A 212 6.90 4.15 -16.70
N THR A 213 7.33 5.19 -15.97
CA THR A 213 8.55 5.14 -15.14
C THR A 213 8.44 4.09 -14.03
N ALA A 214 7.28 3.97 -13.38
CA ALA A 214 7.04 2.96 -12.35
C ALA A 214 7.12 1.53 -12.92
N GLN A 215 6.62 1.31 -14.13
CA GLN A 215 6.73 0.03 -14.82
C GLN A 215 8.19 -0.30 -15.17
N LEU A 216 8.92 0.65 -15.77
CA LEU A 216 10.34 0.49 -16.12
C LEU A 216 11.17 0.10 -14.88
N HIS A 217 10.95 0.77 -13.76
CA HIS A 217 11.64 0.47 -12.50
C HIS A 217 11.34 -0.96 -12.02
N SER A 218 10.07 -1.37 -12.05
CA SER A 218 9.64 -2.73 -11.66
C SER A 218 10.24 -3.83 -12.57
N ASP A 219 10.29 -3.58 -13.88
CA ASP A 219 10.85 -4.53 -14.84
C ASP A 219 12.37 -4.59 -14.73
N THR A 220 13.05 -3.47 -14.48
CA THR A 220 14.48 -3.42 -14.18
C THR A 220 14.84 -4.23 -12.92
N ILE A 221 14.10 -4.06 -11.83
CA ILE A 221 14.28 -4.88 -10.62
C ILE A 221 14.07 -6.36 -10.93
N SER A 222 13.03 -6.67 -11.70
CA SER A 222 12.74 -8.06 -12.10
C SER A 222 13.88 -8.66 -12.92
N ALA A 223 14.47 -7.90 -13.85
CA ALA A 223 15.61 -8.32 -14.66
C ALA A 223 16.85 -8.56 -13.77
N LYS A 224 17.18 -7.65 -12.85
CA LYS A 224 18.29 -7.82 -11.89
C LYS A 224 18.12 -9.07 -11.03
N VAL A 225 16.92 -9.31 -10.50
CA VAL A 225 16.64 -10.52 -9.70
C VAL A 225 16.80 -11.80 -10.54
N LYS A 226 16.31 -11.82 -11.77
CA LYS A 226 16.48 -12.96 -12.68
C LYS A 226 17.95 -13.21 -12.99
N SER A 227 18.70 -12.17 -13.31
CA SER A 227 20.14 -12.25 -13.57
C SER A 227 20.90 -12.78 -12.35
N ALA A 228 20.61 -12.28 -11.15
CA ALA A 228 21.23 -12.77 -9.93
C ALA A 228 20.90 -14.25 -9.63
N ILE A 229 19.66 -14.69 -9.92
CA ILE A 229 19.27 -16.11 -9.80
C ILE A 229 20.00 -16.97 -10.84
N GLN A 230 20.10 -16.49 -12.09
CA GLN A 230 20.81 -17.20 -13.15
C GLN A 230 22.29 -17.34 -12.84
N TYR A 231 22.94 -16.27 -12.37
CA TYR A 231 24.33 -16.31 -11.93
C TYR A 231 24.56 -17.36 -10.83
N LYS A 232 23.70 -17.39 -9.81
CA LYS A 232 23.76 -18.40 -8.75
C LYS A 232 23.59 -19.83 -9.30
N ARG A 233 22.66 -20.04 -10.25
CA ARG A 233 22.49 -21.35 -10.91
C ARG A 233 23.73 -21.78 -11.69
N LEU A 234 24.35 -20.87 -12.43
CA LEU A 234 25.58 -21.14 -13.20
C LEU A 234 26.75 -21.50 -12.29
N ARG A 235 26.84 -20.88 -11.10
CA ARG A 235 27.80 -21.21 -10.05
C ARG A 235 27.48 -22.52 -9.31
N GLY A 236 26.37 -23.17 -9.65
CA GLY A 236 25.93 -24.42 -9.03
C GLY A 236 25.24 -24.26 -7.67
N ASP A 237 24.80 -23.06 -7.30
CA ASP A 237 24.00 -22.85 -6.09
C ASP A 237 22.60 -23.46 -6.22
N TYR A 238 22.14 -24.07 -5.14
CA TYR A 238 20.76 -24.44 -4.96
C TYR A 238 19.88 -23.21 -4.70
N ILE A 239 18.81 -23.05 -5.50
CA ILE A 239 17.86 -21.93 -5.42
C ILE A 239 16.46 -22.44 -5.04
N GLY A 240 15.78 -21.72 -4.14
CA GLY A 240 14.44 -22.06 -3.65
C GLY A 240 14.45 -22.58 -2.22
N LYS A 241 13.32 -23.01 -1.65
CA LYS A 241 13.25 -23.62 -0.31
C LYS A 241 13.80 -25.05 -0.39
N ALA A 242 14.65 -25.47 0.56
CA ALA A 242 15.11 -26.86 0.57
C ALA A 242 13.90 -27.79 0.78
N PRO A 243 13.79 -28.89 0.02
CA PRO A 243 12.71 -29.85 0.22
C PRO A 243 12.84 -30.56 1.58
N PHE A 244 11.74 -31.15 2.05
CA PHE A 244 11.77 -32.04 3.22
C PHE A 244 12.72 -33.24 2.95
N GLY A 245 13.51 -33.63 3.94
CA GLY A 245 14.64 -34.56 3.83
C GLY A 245 15.99 -33.89 3.57
N TYR A 246 16.02 -32.59 3.26
CA TYR A 246 17.23 -31.87 2.89
C TYR A 246 17.31 -30.51 3.58
N GLU A 247 18.55 -30.12 3.86
CA GLU A 247 18.93 -28.80 4.35
C GLU A 247 19.85 -28.09 3.34
N LYS A 248 19.92 -26.76 3.43
CA LYS A 248 20.90 -26.02 2.63
C LYS A 248 22.13 -25.77 3.47
N LYS A 249 23.29 -26.18 2.96
CA LYS A 249 24.59 -25.82 3.53
C LYS A 249 25.40 -25.00 2.54
N THR A 250 26.13 -24.02 3.04
CA THR A 250 27.14 -23.31 2.27
C THR A 250 28.41 -24.14 2.34
N LEU A 251 28.92 -24.54 1.18
CA LEU A 251 30.15 -25.33 1.04
C LEU A 251 31.16 -24.54 0.22
N GLU A 252 32.44 -24.72 0.50
CA GLU A 252 33.51 -24.20 -0.33
C GLU A 252 33.85 -25.24 -1.40
N ILE A 253 33.74 -24.85 -2.67
CA ILE A 253 34.06 -25.68 -3.83
C ILE A 253 34.95 -24.84 -4.74
N GLU A 254 36.17 -25.30 -5.00
CA GLU A 254 37.14 -24.61 -5.88
C GLU A 254 37.39 -23.14 -5.47
N GLY A 255 37.47 -22.87 -4.16
CA GLY A 255 37.70 -21.53 -3.61
C GLY A 255 36.47 -20.60 -3.64
N ALA A 256 35.29 -21.13 -4.03
CA ALA A 256 34.04 -20.37 -4.06
C ALA A 256 33.01 -20.93 -3.07
N LEU A 257 32.31 -20.03 -2.37
CA LEU A 257 31.20 -20.39 -1.48
C LEU A 257 29.91 -20.64 -2.27
N VAL A 258 29.45 -21.88 -2.31
CA VAL A 258 28.26 -22.35 -3.04
C VAL A 258 27.25 -22.97 -2.09
N LYS A 259 25.97 -22.64 -2.24
CA LYS A 259 24.89 -23.29 -1.47
C LYS A 259 24.50 -24.61 -2.12
N LYS A 260 24.54 -25.72 -1.39
CA LYS A 260 24.12 -27.04 -1.86
C LYS A 260 23.04 -27.62 -0.95
N LEU A 261 22.27 -28.57 -1.47
CA LEU A 261 21.42 -29.42 -0.66
C LEU A 261 22.25 -30.55 -0.05
N VAL A 262 22.08 -30.74 1.25
CA VAL A 262 22.66 -31.87 2.01
C VAL A 262 21.50 -32.60 2.68
N LYS A 263 21.58 -33.93 2.80
CA LYS A 263 20.56 -34.71 3.50
C LYS A 263 20.50 -34.29 4.97
N SER A 264 19.32 -33.96 5.46
CA SER A 264 19.09 -33.70 6.89
C SER A 264 18.86 -35.03 7.59
N ILE A 265 19.73 -35.39 8.54
CA ILE A 265 19.68 -36.69 9.23
C ILE A 265 18.30 -36.89 9.89
N ASP A 266 17.85 -35.90 10.67
CA ASP A 266 16.56 -35.96 11.38
C ASP A 266 15.37 -36.14 10.44
N GLU A 267 15.34 -35.39 9.33
CA GLU A 267 14.23 -35.49 8.36
C GLU A 267 14.30 -36.78 7.54
N GLN A 268 15.49 -37.33 7.29
CA GLN A 268 15.66 -38.63 6.63
C GLN A 268 15.12 -39.76 7.51
N THR A 269 15.40 -39.76 8.82
CA THR A 269 14.83 -40.75 9.74
C THR A 269 13.30 -40.72 9.74
N ILE A 270 12.70 -39.53 9.64
CA ILE A 270 11.24 -39.39 9.52
C ILE A 270 10.74 -39.94 8.19
N ILE A 271 11.45 -39.69 7.09
CA ILE A 271 11.12 -40.23 5.76
C ILE A 271 11.19 -41.77 5.78
N ASP A 272 12.22 -42.34 6.38
CA ASP A 272 12.38 -43.80 6.52
C ASP A 272 11.24 -44.41 7.33
N LYS A 273 10.81 -43.74 8.41
CA LYS A 273 9.66 -44.18 9.20
C LYS A 273 8.35 -44.12 8.41
N ILE A 274 8.13 -43.03 7.67
CA ILE A 274 6.96 -42.89 6.78
C ILE A 274 6.99 -44.00 5.72
N TYR A 275 8.15 -44.28 5.14
CA TYR A 275 8.33 -45.34 4.16
C TYR A 275 7.92 -46.70 4.70
N ASN A 276 8.51 -47.12 5.82
CA ASN A 276 8.23 -48.41 6.44
C ASN A 276 6.75 -48.54 6.82
N THR A 277 6.17 -47.51 7.44
CA THR A 277 4.73 -47.49 7.78
C THR A 277 3.85 -47.63 6.54
N THR A 278 4.28 -47.06 5.41
CA THR A 278 3.52 -47.15 4.16
C THR A 278 3.61 -48.56 3.56
N ILE A 279 4.79 -49.18 3.62
CA ILE A 279 5.00 -50.57 3.21
C ILE A 279 4.12 -51.51 4.04
N ASP A 280 4.09 -51.33 5.37
CA ASP A 280 3.27 -52.14 6.28
C ASP A 280 1.78 -52.07 5.91
N ILE A 281 1.25 -50.86 5.69
CA ILE A 281 -0.16 -50.66 5.30
C ILE A 281 -0.49 -51.30 3.93
N ILE A 282 0.45 -51.26 2.99
CA ILE A 282 0.26 -51.89 1.68
C ILE A 282 0.31 -53.41 1.83
N ALA A 283 1.23 -53.95 2.62
CA ALA A 283 1.32 -55.38 2.89
C ALA A 283 0.03 -55.91 3.55
N GLU A 284 -0.56 -55.17 4.48
CA GLU A 284 -1.87 -55.50 5.09
C GLU A 284 -3.04 -55.47 4.09
N ASN A 285 -2.88 -54.76 2.97
CA ASN A 285 -3.92 -54.57 1.95
C ASN A 285 -3.47 -55.09 0.58
N PHE A 286 -2.60 -56.10 0.55
CA PHE A 286 -1.86 -56.53 -0.64
C PHE A 286 -2.76 -56.73 -1.88
N ASP A 287 -3.88 -57.43 -1.71
CA ASP A 287 -4.85 -57.73 -2.79
C ASP A 287 -5.46 -56.48 -3.44
N ASN A 288 -5.45 -55.34 -2.76
CA ASN A 288 -5.95 -54.08 -3.30
C ASN A 288 -4.94 -53.35 -4.18
N TYR A 289 -3.66 -53.72 -4.10
CA TYR A 289 -2.51 -53.03 -4.71
C TYR A 289 -1.74 -53.88 -5.71
N VAL A 290 -1.84 -55.22 -5.64
CA VAL A 290 -1.20 -56.17 -6.54
C VAL A 290 -2.27 -57.03 -7.21
N ASP A 291 -2.28 -57.03 -8.55
CA ASP A 291 -3.09 -57.95 -9.35
C ASP A 291 -2.18 -59.07 -9.87
N ILE A 292 -2.36 -60.28 -9.34
CA ILE A 292 -1.46 -61.43 -9.53
C ILE A 292 -1.53 -61.99 -10.98
N ASN A 293 -2.47 -61.49 -11.80
CA ASN A 293 -2.73 -61.96 -13.16
C ASN A 293 -2.40 -60.94 -14.26
N ASP A 294 -1.75 -59.82 -13.94
CA ASP A 294 -1.56 -58.68 -14.86
C ASP A 294 -0.07 -58.53 -15.25
N ASP A 295 0.24 -58.59 -16.56
CA ASP A 295 1.62 -58.53 -17.09
C ASP A 295 2.27 -57.15 -16.84
N GLU A 296 3.47 -57.16 -16.26
CA GLU A 296 3.85 -56.27 -15.15
C GLU A 296 4.63 -54.98 -15.50
N GLU A 297 4.75 -54.54 -16.75
CA GLU A 297 5.81 -53.54 -17.07
C GLU A 297 5.40 -52.06 -17.11
N ASN A 298 4.10 -51.68 -17.12
CA ASN A 298 3.73 -50.27 -17.33
C ASN A 298 2.42 -49.76 -16.68
N ARG A 299 1.88 -50.43 -15.65
CA ARG A 299 0.66 -49.96 -14.97
C ARG A 299 0.98 -48.85 -13.95
N PRO A 300 0.26 -47.72 -13.94
CA PRO A 300 0.43 -46.71 -12.90
C PRO A 300 0.07 -47.30 -11.54
N ARG A 301 1.03 -47.30 -10.61
CA ARG A 301 0.86 -47.82 -9.24
C ARG A 301 -0.34 -47.14 -8.57
N LYS A 302 -1.24 -47.94 -8.02
CA LYS A 302 -2.47 -47.45 -7.39
C LYS A 302 -2.11 -46.62 -6.15
N ALA A 303 -2.47 -45.34 -6.17
CA ALA A 303 -2.18 -44.44 -5.07
C ALA A 303 -2.96 -44.83 -3.80
N LEU A 304 -2.35 -44.63 -2.62
CA LEU A 304 -3.02 -44.82 -1.34
C LEU A 304 -4.26 -43.94 -1.22
N THR A 305 -5.25 -44.42 -0.47
CA THR A 305 -6.46 -43.66 -0.15
C THR A 305 -6.15 -42.52 0.83
N TYR A 306 -7.05 -41.53 0.90
CA TYR A 306 -6.95 -40.46 1.89
C TYR A 306 -6.88 -41.00 3.33
N GLN A 307 -7.66 -42.03 3.65
CA GLN A 307 -7.68 -42.61 4.98
C GLN A 307 -6.36 -43.28 5.34
N GLN A 308 -5.72 -43.98 4.41
CA GLN A 308 -4.38 -44.54 4.61
C GLN A 308 -3.32 -43.45 4.82
N TYR A 309 -3.35 -42.37 4.02
CA TYR A 309 -2.47 -41.23 4.26
C TYR A 309 -2.70 -40.57 5.62
N LYS A 310 -3.95 -40.54 6.10
CA LYS A 310 -4.30 -40.04 7.43
C LYS A 310 -3.73 -40.93 8.52
N THR A 311 -3.90 -42.26 8.42
CA THR A 311 -3.31 -43.23 9.36
C THR A 311 -1.79 -43.08 9.44
N ILE A 312 -1.09 -42.99 8.31
CA ILE A 312 0.37 -42.76 8.28
C ILE A 312 0.73 -41.45 8.98
N ALA A 313 -0.05 -40.38 8.75
CA ALA A 313 0.17 -39.10 9.41
C ALA A 313 0.00 -39.22 10.93
N ASP A 314 -1.07 -39.87 11.40
CA ASP A 314 -1.36 -40.06 12.82
C ASP A 314 -0.25 -40.87 13.53
N ILE A 315 0.21 -41.96 12.90
CA ILE A 315 1.34 -42.77 13.39
C ILE A 315 2.63 -41.93 13.44
N THR A 316 2.93 -41.18 12.38
CA THR A 316 4.14 -40.33 12.32
C THR A 316 4.10 -39.25 13.40
N ASN A 317 2.93 -38.67 13.63
CA ASN A 317 2.67 -37.63 14.61
C ASN A 317 2.77 -38.10 16.08
N THR A 318 2.84 -39.41 16.35
CA THR A 318 3.09 -39.89 17.73
C THR A 318 4.45 -39.46 18.27
N GLN A 319 5.47 -39.39 17.39
CA GLN A 319 6.86 -39.19 17.78
C GLN A 319 7.56 -38.07 17.02
N HIS A 320 7.01 -37.62 15.88
CA HIS A 320 7.67 -36.64 15.02
C HIS A 320 6.77 -35.45 14.71
N ARG A 321 7.42 -34.34 14.38
CA ARG A 321 6.81 -33.12 13.84
C ARG A 321 7.59 -32.72 12.59
N ASN A 322 6.97 -31.92 11.74
CA ASN A 322 7.67 -31.36 10.60
C ASN A 322 8.67 -30.27 11.03
N ARG A 323 9.47 -29.77 10.08
CA ARG A 323 10.51 -28.75 10.37
C ARG A 323 10.01 -27.44 10.97
N ASP A 324 8.72 -27.15 10.83
CA ASP A 324 8.08 -25.94 11.37
C ASP A 324 7.42 -26.24 12.74
N GLY A 325 7.66 -27.42 13.33
CA GLY A 325 7.10 -27.88 14.60
C GLY A 325 5.63 -28.32 14.53
N LYS A 326 5.06 -28.44 13.33
CA LYS A 326 3.64 -28.78 13.13
C LYS A 326 3.43 -30.27 12.88
N LEU A 327 2.21 -30.73 13.13
CA LEU A 327 1.76 -32.07 12.78
C LEU A 327 1.75 -32.28 11.26
N PHE A 328 2.07 -33.49 10.84
CA PHE A 328 1.88 -33.95 9.47
C PHE A 328 0.38 -34.12 9.19
N THR A 329 -0.04 -33.69 8.01
CA THR A 329 -1.37 -33.95 7.45
C THR A 329 -1.29 -35.05 6.39
N ALA A 330 -2.42 -35.69 6.08
CA ALA A 330 -2.52 -36.64 4.97
C ALA A 330 -1.97 -36.06 3.65
N TYR A 331 -2.19 -34.76 3.40
CA TYR A 331 -1.63 -34.07 2.23
C TYR A 331 -0.10 -34.00 2.29
N THR A 332 0.48 -33.64 3.43
CA THR A 332 1.95 -33.57 3.55
C THR A 332 2.62 -34.94 3.45
N ILE A 333 1.98 -36.00 3.97
CA ILE A 333 2.47 -37.38 3.80
C ILE A 333 2.40 -37.77 2.33
N LYS A 334 1.28 -37.54 1.65
CA LYS A 334 1.16 -37.80 0.20
C LYS A 334 2.26 -37.11 -0.61
N GLN A 335 2.57 -35.86 -0.28
CA GLN A 335 3.66 -35.12 -0.94
C GLN A 335 5.04 -35.76 -0.69
N ILE A 336 5.29 -36.29 0.52
CA ILE A 336 6.54 -36.98 0.85
C ILE A 336 6.62 -38.31 0.09
N VAL A 337 5.59 -39.14 0.17
CA VAL A 337 5.52 -40.46 -0.49
C VAL A 337 5.75 -40.33 -2.01
N ASN A 338 5.02 -39.42 -2.66
CA ASN A 338 5.16 -39.19 -4.10
C ASN A 338 6.54 -38.63 -4.49
N LYS A 339 7.12 -37.77 -3.65
CA LYS A 339 8.38 -37.10 -3.98
C LYS A 339 9.57 -38.06 -3.94
N PHE A 340 9.56 -38.99 -3.01
CA PHE A 340 10.64 -39.95 -2.81
C PHE A 340 10.45 -41.23 -3.62
N ASN A 341 9.41 -41.31 -4.48
CA ASN A 341 9.05 -42.55 -5.19
C ASN A 341 9.13 -43.75 -4.25
N LEU A 342 8.58 -43.57 -3.06
CA LEU A 342 8.48 -44.65 -2.07
C LEU A 342 7.63 -45.80 -2.63
N PHE A 343 6.85 -45.52 -3.67
CA PHE A 343 6.18 -46.42 -4.60
C PHE A 343 6.18 -45.71 -5.95
#